data_AF-A0A2D8F854-F1
#
_entry.id   AF-A0A2D8F854-F1
#
_cell.length_a   1.000
_cell.length_b   1.000
_cell.length_c   1.000
_cell.angle_alpha   90.00
_cell.angle_beta   90.00
_cell.angle_gamma   90.00
#
_symmetry.space_group_name_H-M   'P 1'
#
loop_
_entity.id
_entity.type
_entity.pdbx_description
1 polymer ?
#
loop_
_entity_poly.entity_id
_entity_poly.type
_entity_poly.pdbx_seq_one_letter_code
_entity_poly.pdbx_strand_id
1 'polypeptide(L)'
;MDLSVDGWMASDADDAWSLMMRGVAAFHHKHDFAGNNGHDMGYRIALTVEELGELAAAITKAKPIEEVAEEMADVLILLMGHSLAMEIDLKAAFEAKLARVMQRPARQGRLGIRVTEYTDEN
;
A
#
# COMPACT_ATOMS: atom_id res chain seq x y z
N MET A 1 11.56 -6.01 15.46
CA MET A 1 11.51 -6.86 14.25
C MET A 1 12.34 -6.15 13.19
N ASP A 2 13.21 -6.87 12.49
CA ASP A 2 13.92 -6.34 11.34
C ASP A 2 12.92 -6.17 10.18
N LEU A 3 12.86 -4.98 9.59
CA LEU A 3 11.86 -4.59 8.57
C LEU A 3 12.35 -4.83 7.14
N SER A 4 13.59 -5.28 6.98
CA SER A 4 14.15 -5.69 5.70
C SER A 4 13.47 -6.95 5.15
N VAL A 5 13.73 -7.26 3.88
CA VAL A 5 13.25 -8.50 3.23
C VAL A 5 13.68 -9.74 4.03
N ASP A 6 14.94 -9.78 4.47
CA ASP A 6 15.48 -10.90 5.25
C ASP A 6 14.85 -10.96 6.65
N GLY A 7 14.62 -9.80 7.28
CA GLY A 7 13.93 -9.70 8.56
C GLY A 7 12.51 -10.26 8.54
N TRP A 8 11.73 -9.95 7.50
CA TRP A 8 10.39 -10.52 7.33
C TRP A 8 10.43 -12.02 7.02
N MET A 9 11.35 -12.48 6.16
CA MET A 9 11.50 -13.90 5.87
C MET A 9 11.85 -14.74 7.11
N ALA A 10 12.61 -14.17 8.05
CA ALA A 10 12.99 -14.82 9.31
C ALA A 10 11.92 -14.72 10.42
N SER A 11 10.87 -13.91 10.23
CA SER A 11 9.82 -13.70 11.22
C SER A 11 8.98 -14.95 11.48
N ASP A 12 8.73 -15.26 12.75
CA ASP A 12 7.89 -16.37 13.24
C ASP A 12 6.43 -15.96 13.52
N ALA A 13 6.09 -14.68 13.39
CA ALA A 13 4.73 -14.16 13.65
C ALA A 13 3.69 -14.72 12.66
N ASP A 14 2.58 -15.28 13.12
CA ASP A 14 1.60 -15.99 12.29
C ASP A 14 0.29 -15.22 12.03
N ASP A 15 0.23 -13.94 12.42
CA ASP A 15 -0.92 -13.09 12.14
C ASP A 15 -1.06 -12.77 10.64
N ALA A 16 -2.27 -12.40 10.23
CA ALA A 16 -2.61 -12.17 8.82
C ALA A 16 -1.72 -11.11 8.15
N TRP A 17 -1.38 -10.03 8.87
CA TRP A 17 -0.52 -8.98 8.33
C TRP A 17 0.89 -9.50 8.10
N SER A 18 1.46 -10.19 9.11
CA SER A 18 2.79 -10.79 9.01
C SER A 18 2.87 -11.84 7.89
N LEU A 19 1.82 -12.64 7.68
CA LEU A 19 1.74 -13.58 6.57
C LEU A 19 1.76 -12.88 5.20
N MET A 20 1.00 -11.79 5.04
CA MET A 20 0.99 -11.03 3.80
C MET A 20 2.35 -10.35 3.54
N MET A 21 2.95 -9.70 4.55
CA MET A 21 4.27 -9.08 4.43
C MET A 21 5.36 -10.09 4.07
N ARG A 22 5.32 -11.30 4.66
CA ARG A 22 6.21 -12.40 4.27
C ARG A 22 6.03 -12.82 2.82
N GLY A 23 4.79 -12.90 2.33
CA GLY A 23 4.51 -13.20 0.93
C GLY A 23 5.16 -12.18 -0.02
N VAL A 24 5.01 -10.89 0.28
CA VAL A 24 5.62 -9.81 -0.51
C VAL A 24 7.15 -9.81 -0.39
N ALA A 25 7.70 -10.08 0.80
CA ALA A 25 9.13 -10.21 1.02
C ALA A 25 9.72 -11.39 0.22
N ALA A 26 9.06 -12.55 0.24
CA ALA A 26 9.45 -13.70 -0.57
C ALA A 26 9.42 -13.38 -2.07
N PHE A 27 8.44 -12.61 -2.53
CA PHE A 27 8.39 -12.12 -3.91
C PHE A 27 9.58 -11.21 -4.24
N HIS A 28 9.91 -10.25 -3.36
CA HIS A 28 11.06 -9.37 -3.52
C HIS A 28 12.39 -10.14 -3.57
N HIS A 29 12.56 -11.13 -2.69
CA HIS A 29 13.75 -11.97 -2.63
C HIS A 29 13.88 -12.84 -3.87
N LYS A 30 12.79 -13.50 -4.29
CA LYS A 30 12.76 -14.39 -5.46
C LYS A 30 13.21 -13.69 -6.74
N HIS A 31 12.90 -12.41 -6.89
CA HIS A 31 13.21 -11.62 -8.09
C HIS A 31 14.41 -10.69 -7.91
N ASP A 32 15.10 -10.74 -6.77
CA ASP A 32 16.24 -9.87 -6.43
C ASP A 32 15.97 -8.40 -6.78
N PHE A 33 14.84 -7.86 -6.32
CA PHE A 33 14.48 -6.49 -6.65
C PHE A 33 15.49 -5.47 -6.10
N ALA A 34 16.17 -5.76 -4.99
CA ALA A 34 17.22 -4.90 -4.48
C ALA A 34 18.41 -4.81 -5.46
N GLY A 35 18.86 -5.95 -6.01
CA GLY A 35 19.93 -6.00 -7.00
C GLY A 35 19.55 -5.51 -8.41
N ASN A 36 18.25 -5.44 -8.72
CA ASN A 36 17.73 -5.14 -10.06
C ASN A 36 16.96 -3.82 -10.15
N ASN A 37 17.35 -2.79 -9.39
CA ASN A 37 16.74 -1.45 -9.38
C ASN A 37 15.25 -1.41 -8.94
N GLY A 38 14.69 -2.53 -8.49
CA GLY A 38 13.32 -2.64 -8.02
C GLY A 38 13.07 -1.92 -6.69
N HIS A 39 14.11 -1.54 -5.95
CA HIS A 39 14.01 -0.72 -4.73
C HIS A 39 14.22 0.78 -4.98
N ASP A 40 14.49 1.20 -6.23
CA ASP A 40 14.53 2.62 -6.57
C ASP A 40 13.14 3.26 -6.44
N MET A 41 13.03 4.33 -5.64
CA MET A 41 11.73 4.92 -5.33
C MET A 41 11.08 5.62 -6.54
N GLY A 42 11.87 6.10 -7.50
CA GLY A 42 11.33 6.65 -8.75
C GLY A 42 10.64 5.55 -9.57
N TYR A 43 11.30 4.40 -9.72
CA TYR A 43 10.75 3.24 -10.38
C TYR A 43 9.52 2.67 -9.67
N ARG A 44 9.56 2.53 -8.33
CA ARG A 44 8.41 2.01 -7.57
C ARG A 44 7.18 2.92 -7.66
N ILE A 45 7.36 4.23 -7.67
CA ILE A 45 6.26 5.18 -7.90
C ILE A 45 5.73 5.06 -9.34
N ALA A 46 6.60 4.85 -10.33
CA ALA A 46 6.15 4.63 -11.72
C ALA A 46 5.24 3.39 -11.84
N LEU A 47 5.65 2.26 -11.24
CA LEU A 47 4.81 1.05 -11.17
C LEU A 47 3.48 1.31 -10.45
N THR A 48 3.49 2.07 -9.35
CA THR A 48 2.26 2.40 -8.62
C THR A 48 1.30 3.22 -9.47
N VAL A 49 1.81 4.13 -10.29
CA VAL A 49 0.99 4.93 -11.22
C VAL A 49 0.40 4.05 -12.32
N GLU A 50 1.13 3.04 -12.79
CA GLU A 50 0.65 2.06 -13.75
C GLU A 50 -0.55 1.27 -13.19
N GLU A 51 -0.40 0.61 -12.04
CA GLU A 51 -1.48 -0.16 -11.40
C GLU A 51 -2.69 0.71 -11.00
N LEU A 52 -2.45 1.96 -10.59
CA LEU A 52 -3.55 2.90 -10.38
C LEU A 52 -4.32 3.22 -11.66
N GLY A 53 -3.64 3.22 -12.81
CA GLY A 53 -4.25 3.35 -14.13
C GLY A 53 -5.10 2.13 -14.49
N GLU A 54 -4.63 0.93 -14.19
CA GLU A 54 -5.34 -0.33 -14.41
C GLU A 54 -6.60 -0.42 -13.54
N LEU A 55 -6.47 -0.13 -12.22
CA LEU A 55 -7.61 0.00 -11.31
C LEU A 55 -8.63 1.03 -11.80
N ALA A 56 -8.18 2.23 -12.21
CA ALA A 56 -9.07 3.25 -12.73
C ALA A 56 -9.80 2.79 -14.01
N ALA A 57 -9.11 2.07 -14.89
CA ALA A 57 -9.70 1.50 -16.09
C ALA A 57 -10.72 0.41 -15.76
N ALA A 58 -10.43 -0.47 -14.78
CA ALA A 58 -11.34 -1.53 -14.35
C ALA A 58 -12.67 -0.93 -13.83
N ILE A 59 -12.59 0.09 -12.97
CA ILE A 59 -13.76 0.79 -12.43
C ILE A 59 -14.53 1.53 -13.52
N THR A 60 -13.86 2.38 -14.30
CA THR A 60 -14.54 3.27 -15.27
C THR A 60 -15.15 2.51 -16.45
N LYS A 61 -14.61 1.33 -16.77
CA LYS A 61 -15.16 0.43 -17.81
C LYS A 61 -16.16 -0.59 -17.25
N ALA A 62 -16.54 -0.48 -15.97
CA ALA A 62 -17.47 -1.38 -15.30
C ALA A 62 -17.10 -2.87 -15.50
N LYS A 63 -15.81 -3.20 -15.31
CA LYS A 63 -15.33 -4.58 -15.31
C LYS A 63 -15.98 -5.40 -14.18
N PRO A 64 -15.94 -6.74 -14.26
CA PRO A 64 -16.35 -7.62 -13.16
C PRO A 64 -15.67 -7.23 -11.84
N ILE A 65 -16.34 -7.46 -10.72
CA ILE A 65 -15.83 -7.07 -9.40
C ILE A 65 -14.56 -7.83 -9.04
N GLU A 66 -14.39 -9.03 -9.60
CA GLU A 66 -13.21 -9.87 -9.46
C GLU A 66 -11.98 -9.17 -10.07
N GLU A 67 -12.11 -8.62 -11.29
CA GLU A 67 -11.04 -7.82 -11.92
C GLU A 67 -10.72 -6.60 -11.07
N VAL A 68 -11.72 -5.86 -10.59
CA VAL A 68 -11.47 -4.69 -9.71
C VAL A 68 -10.76 -5.10 -8.41
N ALA A 69 -11.09 -6.26 -7.85
CA ALA A 69 -10.45 -6.77 -6.65
C ALA A 69 -8.98 -7.16 -6.88
N GLU A 70 -8.65 -7.71 -8.05
CA GLU A 70 -7.27 -8.00 -8.47
C GLU A 70 -6.44 -6.70 -8.54
N GLU A 71 -6.93 -5.69 -9.26
CA GLU A 71 -6.24 -4.40 -9.37
C GLU A 71 -6.07 -3.70 -8.01
N MET A 72 -7.05 -3.84 -7.11
CA MET A 72 -6.93 -3.33 -5.74
C MET A 72 -5.86 -4.08 -4.94
N ALA A 73 -5.71 -5.39 -5.16
CA ALA A 73 -4.68 -6.19 -4.53
C ALA A 73 -3.29 -5.81 -5.06
N ASP A 74 -3.14 -5.54 -6.35
CA ASP A 74 -1.87 -5.14 -6.96
C ASP A 74 -1.37 -3.80 -6.39
N VAL A 75 -2.25 -2.81 -6.25
CA VAL A 75 -1.93 -1.55 -5.58
C VAL A 75 -1.49 -1.78 -4.12
N LEU A 76 -2.14 -2.68 -3.39
CA LEU A 76 -1.77 -3.01 -2.02
C LEU A 76 -0.40 -3.70 -1.94
N ILE A 77 -0.15 -4.69 -2.81
CA ILE A 77 1.12 -5.41 -2.89
C ILE A 77 2.26 -4.45 -3.21
N LEU A 78 2.05 -3.51 -4.14
CA LEU A 78 3.04 -2.47 -4.41
C LEU A 78 3.32 -1.66 -3.17
N LEU A 79 2.31 -1.11 -2.48
CA LEU A 79 2.49 -0.32 -1.25
C LEU A 79 3.25 -1.09 -0.15
N MET A 80 2.93 -2.37 0.06
CA MET A 80 3.67 -3.23 0.98
C MET A 80 5.13 -3.42 0.53
N GLY A 81 5.37 -3.57 -0.77
CA GLY A 81 6.73 -3.64 -1.28
C GLY A 81 7.50 -2.31 -1.14
N HIS A 82 6.83 -1.15 -1.19
CA HIS A 82 7.49 0.13 -0.89
C HIS A 82 7.98 0.16 0.55
N SER A 83 7.18 -0.33 1.50
CA SER A 83 7.61 -0.37 2.89
C SER A 83 8.79 -1.31 3.13
N LEU A 84 8.90 -2.39 2.35
CA LEU A 84 10.11 -3.24 2.36
C LEU A 84 11.33 -2.49 1.82
N ALA A 85 11.21 -1.83 0.66
CA ALA A 85 12.30 -1.09 0.04
C ALA A 85 12.78 0.11 0.88
N MET A 86 11.89 0.69 1.69
CA MET A 86 12.18 1.83 2.55
C MET A 86 12.40 1.45 4.03
N GLU A 87 12.30 0.17 4.37
CA GLU A 87 12.34 -0.34 5.76
C GLU A 87 11.37 0.39 6.71
N ILE A 88 10.14 0.63 6.25
CA ILE A 88 9.09 1.32 7.00
C ILE A 88 8.17 0.29 7.67
N ASP A 89 7.83 0.54 8.94
CA ASP A 89 6.74 -0.16 9.61
C ASP A 89 5.39 0.41 9.11
N LEU A 90 4.92 -0.14 8.00
CA LEU A 90 3.68 0.30 7.36
C LEU A 90 2.46 0.06 8.24
N LYS A 91 2.44 -1.00 9.05
CA LYS A 91 1.33 -1.29 9.96
C LYS A 91 1.22 -0.22 11.03
N ALA A 92 2.33 0.08 11.71
CA ALA A 92 2.34 1.12 12.72
C ALA A 92 2.00 2.50 12.12
N ALA A 93 2.51 2.81 10.92
CA ALA A 93 2.18 4.05 10.22
C ALA A 93 0.68 4.12 9.86
N PHE A 94 0.09 3.02 9.38
CA PHE A 94 -1.33 2.90 9.10
C PHE A 94 -2.18 3.10 10.35
N GLU A 95 -1.88 2.38 11.44
CA GLU A 95 -2.63 2.45 12.70
C GLU A 95 -2.58 3.85 13.30
N ALA A 96 -1.40 4.47 13.33
CA ALA A 96 -1.22 5.83 13.80
C ALA A 96 -2.00 6.84 12.94
N LYS A 97 -2.03 6.66 11.62
CA LYS A 97 -2.79 7.53 10.71
C LYS A 97 -4.29 7.35 10.89
N LEU A 98 -4.77 6.11 10.98
CA LEU A 98 -6.18 5.79 11.14
C LEU A 98 -6.74 6.35 12.45
N ALA A 99 -6.00 6.18 13.56
CA ALA A 99 -6.37 6.73 14.87
C ALA A 99 -6.58 8.25 14.83
N ARG A 100 -5.76 8.99 14.06
CA ARG A 100 -5.92 10.43 13.85
C ARG A 100 -7.11 10.76 12.95
N VAL A 101 -7.27 10.03 11.84
CA VAL A 101 -8.35 10.28 10.87
C VAL A 101 -9.73 10.05 11.48
N MET A 102 -9.89 9.04 12.35
CA MET A 102 -11.15 8.74 13.03
C MET A 102 -11.63 9.85 13.98
N GLN A 103 -10.75 10.76 14.41
CA GLN A 103 -11.10 11.89 15.27
C GLN A 103 -11.61 13.11 14.49
N ARG A 104 -11.52 13.09 13.16
CA ARG A 104 -11.80 14.25 12.33
C ARG A 104 -13.30 14.40 12.07
N PRO A 105 -13.80 15.64 12.00
CA PRO A 105 -15.18 15.86 11.59
C PRO A 105 -15.40 15.47 10.12
N ALA A 106 -16.51 14.80 9.85
CA ALA A 106 -16.98 14.55 8.49
C ALA A 106 -17.59 15.84 7.91
N ARG A 107 -17.23 16.19 6.67
CA ARG A 107 -17.75 17.37 5.98
C ARG A 107 -18.22 17.02 4.58
N GLN A 108 -19.36 17.57 4.16
CA GLN A 108 -19.86 17.40 2.79
C GLN A 108 -19.08 18.30 1.83
N GLY A 109 -18.34 17.71 0.89
CA GLY A 109 -17.70 18.40 -0.22
C GLY A 109 -18.45 18.23 -1.54
N ARG A 110 -17.95 18.85 -2.62
CA ARG A 110 -18.56 18.83 -3.97
C ARG A 110 -18.74 17.42 -4.55
N LEU A 111 -17.84 16.50 -4.22
CA LEU A 111 -17.83 15.13 -4.75
C LEU A 111 -18.26 14.08 -3.72
N GLY A 112 -18.63 14.48 -2.50
CA GLY A 112 -18.99 13.56 -1.42
C GLY A 112 -18.42 13.98 -0.07
N ILE A 113 -18.55 13.09 0.92
CA ILE A 113 -18.06 13.31 2.27
C ILE A 113 -16.53 13.25 2.29
N ARG A 114 -15.90 14.22 2.98
CA ARG A 114 -14.47 14.28 3.22
C ARG A 114 -14.19 14.30 4.72
N VAL A 115 -13.15 13.61 5.14
CA VAL A 115 -12.67 13.55 6.53
C VAL A 115 -11.36 14.32 6.61
N THR A 116 -11.40 15.56 7.13
CA THR A 116 -10.26 16.50 7.08
C THR A 116 -10.15 17.36 8.35
N GLU A 117 -8.91 17.69 8.73
CA GLU A 117 -8.58 18.63 9.82
C GLU A 117 -8.66 20.09 9.36
N TYR A 118 -8.44 20.37 8.08
CA TYR A 118 -8.46 21.73 7.54
C TYR A 118 -9.84 22.34 7.71
N THR A 119 -9.99 23.32 8.60
CA THR A 119 -11.05 24.33 8.53
C THR A 119 -10.86 25.11 7.24
N ASP A 120 -11.95 25.33 6.49
CA ASP A 120 -11.93 26.34 5.43
C ASP A 120 -11.84 27.71 6.14
N GLU A 121 -10.68 28.02 6.72
CA GLU A 121 -10.36 29.32 7.31
C GLU A 121 -9.46 30.04 6.30
N ASN A 122 -10.13 30.79 5.42
CA ASN A 122 -9.66 31.89 4.55
C ASN A 122 -8.31 31.76 3.85
#